data_AF-A0A976Q774-F1
#
_entry.id   AF-A0A976Q774-F1
#
_cell.length_a   1.000
_cell.length_b   1.000
_cell.length_c   1.000
_cell.angle_alpha   90.00
_cell.angle_beta   90.00
_cell.angle_gamma   90.00
#
_symmetry.space_group_name_H-M   'P 1'
#
loop_
_entity.id
_entity.type
_entity.pdbx_description
1 polymer ?
#
loop_
_entity_poly.entity_id
_entity_poly.type
_entity_poly.pdbx_seq_one_letter_code
_entity_poly.pdbx_strand_id
1 'polypeptide(L)'
;MTLDPAVRTRLDELVHSHRIVLFMKGVRGAPQCGFSAAVVDTLDKYRPDYVTHDVLRDPVLRESIKVYSEWPTIPQLYVDGEFVGGCDIVREMDASGELQNLLQEQNAAAAGTTPPAAPRLELTLAAVNAVREAMAGDDADDLCLRVTVDPGYYTELALEPALPRDLRVEVSGLSVVVDPDSASRADGVRIDFVTRNGEAGFRGDNPNAP
;
A
#
# COMPACT_ATOMS: atom_id res chain seq x y z
N MET A 1 32.15 8.29 3.40
CA MET A 1 31.89 7.90 4.80
C MET A 1 30.91 6.75 4.77
N THR A 2 31.21 5.64 5.44
CA THR A 2 30.28 4.50 5.52
C THR A 2 29.19 4.82 6.54
N LEU A 3 27.92 4.62 6.18
CA LEU A 3 26.81 4.77 7.12
C LEU A 3 26.86 3.66 8.18
N ASP A 4 26.60 4.01 9.44
CA ASP A 4 26.41 3.01 10.50
C ASP A 4 25.19 2.12 10.15
N PRO A 5 25.26 0.79 10.30
CA PRO A 5 24.15 -0.11 9.98
C PRO A 5 22.84 0.24 10.68
N ALA A 6 22.88 0.65 11.96
CA ALA A 6 21.67 1.03 12.70
C ALA A 6 21.06 2.33 12.17
N VAL A 7 21.90 3.28 11.76
CA VAL A 7 21.44 4.53 11.11
C VAL A 7 20.82 4.22 9.75
N ARG A 8 21.38 3.26 9.02
CA ARG A 8 20.83 2.84 7.73
C ARG A 8 19.44 2.24 7.88
N THR A 9 19.27 1.29 8.80
CA THR A 9 17.96 0.71 9.11
C THR A 9 16.94 1.77 9.51
N ARG A 10 17.33 2.73 10.36
CA ARG A 10 16.45 3.86 10.73
C ARG A 10 16.05 4.70 9.52
N LEU A 11 16.96 4.98 8.59
CA LEU A 11 16.63 5.73 7.38
C LEU A 11 15.70 4.94 6.45
N ASP A 12 15.96 3.64 6.27
CA ASP A 12 15.06 2.74 5.53
C ASP A 12 13.66 2.76 6.13
N GLU A 13 13.51 2.65 7.45
CA GLU A 13 12.20 2.77 8.11
C GLU A 13 11.54 4.13 7.87
N LEU A 14 12.30 5.22 7.90
CA LEU A 14 11.75 6.57 7.70
C LEU A 14 11.28 6.78 6.25
N VAL A 15 12.06 6.38 5.24
CA VAL A 15 11.69 6.56 3.82
C VAL A 15 10.50 5.67 3.42
N HIS A 16 10.28 4.55 4.13
CA HIS A 16 9.13 3.66 3.92
C HIS A 16 7.98 3.91 4.91
N SER A 17 8.12 4.87 5.83
CA SER A 17 7.08 5.17 6.85
C SER A 17 5.79 5.74 6.24
N HIS A 18 5.91 6.32 5.05
CA HIS A 18 4.81 6.86 4.28
C HIS A 18 5.14 6.76 2.80
N ARG A 19 4.12 6.76 1.94
CA ARG A 19 4.36 6.77 0.49
C ARG A 19 5.17 7.98 0.05
N ILE A 20 4.79 9.18 0.51
CA ILE A 20 5.49 10.43 0.21
C ILE A 20 6.15 10.91 1.50
N VAL A 21 7.48 11.02 1.50
CA VAL A 21 8.30 11.44 2.64
C VAL A 21 9.21 12.58 2.21
N LEU A 22 9.19 13.68 2.98
CA LEU A 22 10.03 14.85 2.71
C LEU A 22 10.96 15.14 3.90
N PHE A 23 12.28 15.04 3.66
CA PHE A 23 13.27 15.56 4.59
C PHE A 23 13.51 17.04 4.31
N MET A 24 13.23 17.90 5.29
CA MET A 24 13.25 19.35 5.11
C MET A 24 13.80 20.08 6.33
N LYS A 25 14.09 21.38 6.16
CA LYS A 25 14.51 22.26 7.26
C LYS A 25 13.27 22.96 7.83
N GLY A 26 12.95 22.65 9.08
CA GLY A 26 11.68 23.03 9.70
C GLY A 26 10.58 21.99 9.44
N VAL A 27 9.33 22.38 9.65
CA VAL A 27 8.15 21.51 9.46
C VAL A 27 7.23 22.09 8.39
N ARG A 28 6.32 21.28 7.84
CA ARG A 28 5.35 21.71 6.81
C ARG A 28 4.66 23.05 7.10
N GLY A 29 4.15 23.23 8.33
CA GLY A 29 3.46 24.47 8.73
C GLY A 29 4.39 25.65 9.06
N ALA A 30 5.70 25.43 9.15
CA ALA A 30 6.70 26.44 9.48
C ALA A 30 8.07 26.08 8.86
N PRO A 31 8.20 26.13 7.53
CA PRO A 31 9.47 25.84 6.85
C PRO A 31 10.51 26.91 7.21
N GLN A 32 11.74 26.48 7.49
CA GLN A 32 12.85 27.37 7.90
C GLN A 32 13.86 27.61 6.77
N CYS A 33 13.55 27.20 5.54
CA CYS A 33 14.38 27.39 4.37
C CYS A 33 13.51 27.57 3.13
N GLY A 34 13.82 28.54 2.27
CA GLY A 34 13.03 28.83 1.07
C GLY A 34 12.93 27.65 0.09
N PHE A 35 13.97 26.81 -0.01
CA PHE A 35 13.90 25.57 -0.81
C PHE A 35 12.95 24.54 -0.21
N SER A 36 12.95 24.40 1.12
CA SER A 36 12.01 23.53 1.83
C SER A 36 10.57 24.02 1.69
N ALA A 37 10.34 25.33 1.79
CA ALA A 37 9.03 25.94 1.55
C ALA A 37 8.54 25.67 0.13
N ALA A 38 9.40 25.83 -0.87
CA ALA A 38 9.04 25.60 -2.26
C ALA A 38 8.62 24.15 -2.55
N VAL A 39 9.27 23.15 -1.95
CA VAL A 39 8.87 21.74 -2.13
C VAL A 39 7.53 21.47 -1.43
N VAL A 40 7.31 22.03 -0.23
CA VAL A 40 6.01 21.96 0.46
C VAL A 40 4.90 22.56 -0.40
N ASP A 41 5.11 23.77 -0.92
CA ASP A 41 4.14 24.45 -1.78
C ASP A 41 3.81 23.63 -3.02
N THR A 42 4.80 22.98 -3.64
CA THR A 42 4.58 22.10 -4.79
C THR A 42 3.79 20.85 -4.41
N LEU A 43 4.14 20.14 -3.33
CA LEU A 43 3.42 18.93 -2.91
C LEU A 43 1.98 19.24 -2.50
N ASP A 44 1.75 20.35 -1.81
CA ASP A 44 0.43 20.79 -1.33
C ASP A 44 -0.56 21.07 -2.48
N LYS A 45 -0.07 21.38 -3.69
CA LYS A 45 -0.93 21.49 -4.89
C LYS A 45 -1.59 20.18 -5.28
N TYR A 46 -0.91 19.05 -5.04
CA TYR A 46 -1.29 17.75 -5.59
C TYR A 46 -1.92 16.81 -4.55
N ARG A 47 -1.32 16.71 -3.37
CA ARG A 47 -1.75 15.79 -2.31
C ARG A 47 -1.43 16.39 -0.94
N PRO A 48 -2.41 16.45 -0.02
CA PRO A 48 -2.13 16.82 1.36
C PRO A 48 -1.52 15.67 2.17
N ASP A 49 -1.50 14.46 1.62
CA ASP A 49 -1.14 13.22 2.30
C ASP A 49 0.35 12.88 2.11
N TYR A 50 1.20 13.47 2.94
CA TYR A 50 2.64 13.17 3.02
C TYR A 50 3.19 13.52 4.39
N VAL A 51 4.30 12.89 4.76
CA VAL A 51 4.99 13.16 6.03
C VAL A 51 6.26 13.98 5.82
N THR A 52 6.63 14.76 6.84
CA THR A 52 7.85 15.58 6.82
C THR A 52 8.73 15.24 8.01
N HIS A 53 10.04 15.21 7.79
CA HIS A 53 11.04 15.04 8.83
C HIS A 53 11.94 16.27 8.90
N ASP A 54 11.92 16.95 10.06
CA ASP A 54 12.73 18.14 10.30
C ASP A 54 14.18 17.75 10.64
N VAL A 55 15.08 17.94 9.68
CA VAL A 55 16.50 17.63 9.85
C VAL A 55 17.24 18.63 10.74
N LEU A 56 16.62 19.76 11.10
CA LEU A 56 17.25 20.72 12.03
C LEU A 56 17.22 20.22 13.48
N ARG A 57 16.31 19.30 13.81
CA ARG A 57 16.18 18.73 15.15
C ARG A 57 17.09 17.52 15.39
N ASP A 58 17.60 16.92 14.33
CA ASP A 58 18.46 15.74 14.39
C ASP A 58 19.67 15.92 13.45
N PRO A 59 20.82 16.37 13.99
CA PRO A 59 22.05 16.52 13.22
C PRO A 59 22.56 15.22 12.60
N VAL A 60 22.29 14.07 13.23
CA VAL A 60 22.67 12.77 12.70
C VAL A 60 21.84 12.47 11.46
N LEU A 61 20.52 12.63 11.55
CA LEU A 61 19.60 12.49 10.41
C LEU A 61 20.01 13.39 9.24
N ARG A 62 20.35 14.65 9.53
CA ARG A 62 20.74 15.65 8.53
C ARG A 62 21.96 15.22 7.71
N GLU A 63 22.97 14.66 8.34
CA GLU A 63 24.18 14.23 7.64
C GLU A 63 24.03 12.84 7.05
N SER A 64 23.32 11.93 7.74
CA SER A 64 23.12 10.56 7.27
C SER A 64 22.24 10.49 6.03
N ILE A 65 21.18 11.30 5.94
CA ILE A 65 20.27 11.26 4.78
C ILE A 65 21.01 11.64 3.48
N LYS A 66 21.93 12.61 3.54
CA LYS A 66 22.76 13.00 2.37
C LYS A 66 23.66 11.86 1.88
N VAL A 67 24.20 11.08 2.81
CA VAL A 67 25.05 9.94 2.47
C VAL A 67 24.20 8.78 1.97
N TYR A 68 23.02 8.55 2.55
CA TYR A 68 22.08 7.51 2.15
C TYR A 68 21.55 7.72 0.73
N SER A 69 21.19 8.97 0.39
CA SER A 69 20.66 9.35 -0.92
C SER A 69 21.75 9.64 -1.97
N GLU A 70 23.02 9.61 -1.57
CA GLU A 70 24.15 10.14 -2.35
C GLU A 70 23.91 11.58 -2.87
N TRP A 71 23.19 12.41 -2.09
CA TRP A 71 22.75 13.75 -2.49
C TRP A 71 23.14 14.82 -1.46
N PRO A 72 23.84 15.91 -1.85
CA PRO A 72 24.47 16.81 -0.88
C PRO A 72 23.53 17.84 -0.24
N THR A 73 22.32 18.05 -0.78
CA THR A 73 21.43 19.15 -0.37
C THR A 73 20.13 18.68 0.28
N ILE A 74 19.47 19.62 0.98
CA ILE A 74 18.15 19.47 1.63
C ILE A 74 17.32 20.68 1.13
N PRO A 75 16.03 20.51 0.78
CA PRO A 75 15.16 19.34 1.00
C PRO A 75 15.45 18.14 0.09
N GLN A 76 15.00 16.95 0.51
CA GLN A 76 15.03 15.71 -0.26
C GLN A 76 13.65 15.04 -0.23
N LEU A 77 13.11 14.74 -1.42
CA LEU A 77 11.83 14.06 -1.60
C LEU A 77 12.05 12.57 -1.87
N TYR A 78 11.25 11.75 -1.19
CA TYR A 78 11.12 10.32 -1.42
C TYR A 78 9.68 9.97 -1.76
N VAL A 79 9.50 9.07 -2.72
CA VAL A 79 8.21 8.49 -3.11
C VAL A 79 8.36 6.97 -3.17
N ASP A 80 7.48 6.25 -2.48
CA ASP A 80 7.48 4.79 -2.39
C ASP A 80 8.84 4.20 -1.92
N GLY A 81 9.52 4.91 -1.00
CA GLY A 81 10.85 4.53 -0.48
C GLY A 81 12.03 4.92 -1.39
N GLU A 82 11.77 5.36 -2.62
CA GLU A 82 12.79 5.73 -3.59
C GLU A 82 13.11 7.23 -3.55
N PHE A 83 14.40 7.57 -3.71
CA PHE A 83 14.84 8.96 -3.77
C PHE A 83 14.45 9.58 -5.11
N VAL A 84 13.62 10.63 -5.06
CA VAL A 84 13.17 11.36 -6.25
C VAL A 84 14.12 12.50 -6.58
N GLY A 85 14.50 13.31 -5.59
CA GLY A 85 15.37 14.45 -5.82
C GLY A 85 15.35 15.54 -4.77
N GLY A 86 16.16 16.57 -5.00
CA GLY A 86 16.15 17.82 -4.26
C GLY A 86 15.17 18.85 -4.84
N CYS A 87 15.17 20.06 -4.28
CA CYS A 87 14.23 21.13 -4.67
C CYS A 87 14.22 21.45 -6.17
N ASP A 88 15.38 21.47 -6.83
CA ASP A 88 15.46 21.85 -8.25
C ASP A 88 14.85 20.77 -9.15
N ILE A 89 15.14 19.50 -8.88
CA ILE A 89 14.54 18.34 -9.58
C ILE A 89 13.03 18.32 -9.37
N VAL A 90 12.56 18.50 -8.14
CA VAL A 90 11.12 18.54 -7.84
C VAL A 90 10.42 19.64 -8.63
N ARG A 91 11.04 20.82 -8.77
CA ARG A 91 10.50 21.92 -9.58
C ARG A 91 10.51 21.62 -11.08
N GLU A 92 11.54 20.94 -11.57
CA GLU A 92 11.61 20.52 -12.96
C GLU A 92 10.52 19.49 -13.28
N MET A 93 10.31 18.50 -12.41
CA MET A 93 9.25 17.50 -12.53
C MET A 93 7.84 18.11 -12.39
N ASP A 94 7.68 19.15 -11.55
CA ASP A 94 6.43 19.95 -11.45
C ASP A 94 6.14 20.65 -12.79
N ALA A 95 7.16 21.27 -13.39
CA ALA A 95 7.03 21.98 -14.66
C ALA A 95 6.78 21.03 -15.86
N SER A 96 7.32 19.81 -15.85
CA SER A 96 7.09 18.82 -16.90
C SER A 96 5.78 18.05 -16.73
N GLY A 97 5.15 18.12 -15.55
CA GLY A 97 3.97 17.33 -15.18
C GLY A 97 4.28 15.89 -14.74
N GLU A 98 5.56 15.49 -14.76
CA GLU A 98 6.02 14.17 -14.31
C GLU A 98 5.76 13.96 -12.81
N LEU A 99 5.93 15.02 -12.00
CA LEU A 99 5.67 14.96 -10.57
C LEU A 99 4.20 14.66 -10.29
N GLN A 100 3.29 15.27 -11.04
CA GLN A 100 1.86 15.02 -10.88
C GLN A 100 1.54 13.55 -11.13
N ASN A 101 2.04 12.99 -12.22
CA ASN A 101 1.84 11.57 -12.55
C ASN A 101 2.40 10.68 -11.46
N LEU A 102 3.64 10.92 -11.03
CA LEU A 102 4.27 10.18 -9.94
C LEU A 102 3.45 10.22 -8.66
N LEU A 103 2.93 11.39 -8.25
CA LEU A 103 2.16 11.52 -7.00
C LEU A 103 0.72 11.00 -7.11
N GLN A 104 0.13 10.98 -8.30
CA GLN A 104 -1.23 10.50 -8.57
C GLN A 104 -1.28 8.99 -8.83
N GLU A 105 -0.22 8.41 -9.38
CA GLU A 105 -0.05 6.97 -9.51
C GLU A 105 -0.14 6.34 -8.11
N GLN A 106 -1.27 5.69 -7.83
CA GLN A 106 -1.36 4.84 -6.65
C GLN A 106 -0.55 3.59 -6.93
N ASN A 107 0.76 3.65 -6.71
CA ASN A 107 1.50 2.41 -6.63
C ASN A 107 1.01 1.67 -5.39
N ALA A 108 0.43 0.50 -5.61
CA ALA A 108 -0.10 -0.42 -4.61
C ALA A 108 0.96 -0.92 -3.60
N ALA A 109 2.21 -0.47 -3.75
CA ALA A 109 3.41 -1.11 -3.24
C ALA A 109 3.98 -0.54 -1.92
N ALA A 110 3.56 0.63 -1.45
CA ALA A 110 4.03 1.17 -0.16
C ALA A 110 3.03 0.93 0.98
N ALA A 111 2.97 -0.31 1.46
CA ALA A 111 2.69 -0.61 2.85
C ALA A 111 3.82 -1.50 3.35
N GLY A 112 4.73 -0.94 4.14
CA GLY A 112 5.85 -1.63 4.79
C GLY A 112 5.42 -2.57 5.92
N THR A 113 4.36 -3.34 5.73
CA THR A 113 4.32 -4.71 6.24
C THR A 113 4.64 -5.57 5.03
N THR A 114 5.54 -6.55 5.17
CA THR A 114 5.63 -7.68 4.25
C THR A 114 4.23 -7.97 3.68
N PRO A 115 4.01 -8.01 2.34
CA PRO A 115 2.69 -8.32 1.80
C PRO A 115 2.15 -9.48 2.62
N PRO A 116 1.02 -9.32 3.34
CA PRO A 116 0.57 -10.36 4.24
C PRO A 116 0.56 -11.63 3.43
N ALA A 117 1.27 -12.65 3.92
CA ALA A 117 1.40 -13.90 3.19
C ALA A 117 0.00 -14.31 2.76
N ALA A 118 -0.15 -14.62 1.46
CA ALA A 118 -1.44 -14.96 0.89
C ALA A 118 -2.16 -15.93 1.84
N PRO A 119 -3.35 -15.57 2.35
CA PRO A 119 -3.98 -16.34 3.41
C PRO A 119 -4.28 -17.75 2.92
N ARG A 120 -4.16 -18.74 3.81
CA ARG A 120 -4.65 -20.09 3.50
C ARG A 120 -6.17 -20.07 3.56
N LEU A 121 -6.80 -20.33 2.43
CA LEU A 121 -8.25 -20.40 2.31
C LEU A 121 -8.65 -21.84 2.00
N GLU A 122 -9.79 -22.26 2.54
CA GLU A 122 -10.39 -23.55 2.25
C GLU A 122 -11.76 -23.34 1.61
N LEU A 123 -11.99 -23.92 0.43
CA LEU A 123 -13.33 -23.95 -0.18
C LEU A 123 -13.91 -25.35 -0.06
N THR A 124 -15.19 -25.45 0.32
CA THR A 124 -15.93 -26.70 0.19
C THR A 124 -16.24 -27.01 -1.27
N LEU A 125 -16.53 -28.28 -1.57
CA LEU A 125 -16.93 -28.68 -2.92
C LEU A 125 -18.19 -27.93 -3.41
N ALA A 126 -19.12 -27.63 -2.49
CA ALA A 126 -20.33 -26.86 -2.80
C ALA A 126 -19.97 -25.43 -3.23
N ALA A 127 -19.07 -24.77 -2.49
CA ALA A 127 -18.58 -23.44 -2.85
C ALA A 127 -17.84 -23.43 -4.18
N VAL A 128 -16.95 -24.40 -4.43
CA VAL A 128 -16.22 -24.50 -5.70
C VAL A 128 -17.17 -24.61 -6.89
N ASN A 129 -18.19 -25.47 -6.79
CA ASN A 129 -19.15 -25.66 -7.87
C ASN A 129 -20.01 -24.41 -8.09
N ALA A 130 -20.46 -23.76 -7.02
CA ALA A 130 -21.25 -22.53 -7.11
C ALA A 130 -20.47 -21.38 -7.77
N VAL A 131 -19.18 -21.21 -7.42
CA VAL A 131 -18.31 -20.21 -8.05
C VAL A 131 -18.10 -20.53 -9.54
N ARG A 132 -17.79 -21.78 -9.88
CA ARG A 132 -17.62 -22.19 -11.29
C ARG A 132 -18.86 -21.96 -12.12
N GLU A 133 -20.03 -22.28 -11.57
CA GLU A 133 -21.31 -22.05 -12.25
C GLU A 133 -21.57 -20.56 -12.47
N ALA A 134 -21.31 -19.72 -11.46
CA ALA A 134 -21.44 -18.28 -11.58
C ALA A 134 -20.42 -17.67 -12.56
N MET A 135 -19.26 -18.29 -12.74
CA MET A 135 -18.20 -17.89 -13.66
C MET A 135 -18.32 -18.54 -15.05
N ALA A 136 -19.37 -19.31 -15.35
CA ALA A 136 -19.52 -20.01 -16.63
C ALA A 136 -20.17 -19.16 -17.76
N GLY A 137 -20.39 -17.85 -17.53
CA GLY A 137 -20.98 -16.92 -18.51
C GLY A 137 -19.93 -16.18 -19.37
N ASP A 138 -20.34 -15.68 -20.55
CA ASP A 138 -19.48 -14.98 -21.52
C ASP A 138 -18.81 -13.68 -21.00
N ASP A 139 -19.27 -13.11 -19.87
CA ASP A 139 -18.70 -11.90 -19.23
C ASP A 139 -17.79 -12.22 -18.01
N ALA A 140 -17.42 -13.49 -17.80
CA ALA A 140 -16.79 -13.94 -16.55
C ALA A 140 -15.25 -14.04 -16.58
N ASP A 141 -14.59 -13.73 -17.69
CA ASP A 141 -13.13 -13.88 -17.83
C ASP A 141 -12.32 -13.04 -16.83
N ASP A 142 -12.90 -11.94 -16.33
CA ASP A 142 -12.24 -11.05 -15.36
C ASP A 142 -12.75 -11.20 -13.90
N LEU A 143 -13.77 -12.04 -13.67
CA LEU A 143 -14.36 -12.19 -12.33
C LEU A 143 -13.51 -13.08 -11.44
N CYS A 144 -13.36 -12.68 -10.18
CA CYS A 144 -12.73 -13.46 -9.13
C CYS A 144 -13.65 -13.56 -7.92
N LEU A 145 -13.52 -14.61 -7.13
CA LEU A 145 -14.16 -14.65 -5.81
C LEU A 145 -13.39 -13.71 -4.88
N ARG A 146 -13.99 -12.58 -4.51
CA ARG A 146 -13.46 -11.66 -3.50
C ARG A 146 -13.84 -12.12 -2.11
N VAL A 147 -12.83 -12.16 -1.24
CA VAL A 147 -12.99 -12.40 0.20
C VAL A 147 -12.57 -11.15 0.94
N THR A 148 -13.50 -10.56 1.69
CA THR A 148 -13.25 -9.39 2.54
C THR A 148 -13.52 -9.78 3.99
N VAL A 149 -12.62 -9.41 4.90
CA VAL A 149 -12.75 -9.64 6.34
C VAL A 149 -12.62 -8.32 7.07
N ASP A 150 -13.74 -7.84 7.60
CA ASP A 150 -13.79 -6.57 8.32
C ASP A 150 -13.05 -6.66 9.68
N PRO A 151 -12.85 -5.53 10.39
CA PRO A 151 -12.22 -5.53 11.71
C PRO A 151 -12.99 -6.31 12.79
N GLY A 152 -14.28 -6.62 12.56
CA GLY A 152 -15.12 -7.47 13.40
C GLY A 152 -15.05 -8.96 13.05
N TYR A 153 -14.16 -9.36 12.13
CA TYR A 153 -14.01 -10.73 11.60
C TYR A 153 -15.24 -11.24 10.83
N TYR A 154 -16.12 -10.35 10.38
CA TYR A 154 -17.19 -10.72 9.48
C TYR A 154 -16.62 -10.96 8.08
N THR A 155 -16.91 -12.15 7.52
CA THR A 155 -16.45 -12.53 6.19
C THR A 155 -17.53 -12.22 5.16
N GLU A 156 -17.21 -11.36 4.21
CA GLU A 156 -18.03 -11.04 3.05
C GLU A 156 -17.44 -11.66 1.79
N LEU A 157 -18.31 -12.15 0.91
CA LEU A 157 -17.96 -12.92 -0.28
C LEU A 157 -18.72 -12.38 -1.47
N ALA A 158 -18.00 -11.96 -2.51
CA ALA A 158 -18.57 -11.36 -3.72
C ALA A 158 -17.85 -11.87 -4.97
N LEU A 159 -18.51 -11.83 -6.12
CA LEU A 159 -17.88 -12.09 -7.42
C LEU A 159 -17.65 -10.76 -8.11
N GLU A 160 -16.40 -10.33 -8.13
CA GLU A 160 -16.01 -9.01 -8.63
C GLU A 160 -14.69 -9.10 -9.40
N PRO A 161 -14.39 -8.15 -10.29
CA PRO A 161 -13.09 -8.05 -10.90
C PRO A 161 -11.98 -7.87 -9.85
N ALA A 162 -10.81 -8.44 -10.15
CA ALA A 162 -9.63 -8.23 -9.33
C ALA A 162 -9.19 -6.75 -9.36
N LEU A 163 -8.93 -6.18 -8.18
CA LEU A 163 -8.34 -4.85 -8.03
C LEU A 163 -6.81 -4.94 -8.09
N PRO A 164 -6.11 -3.87 -8.49
CA PRO A 164 -4.65 -3.86 -8.59
C PRO A 164 -3.90 -4.21 -7.29
N ARG A 165 -4.53 -4.00 -6.12
CA ARG A 165 -3.93 -4.27 -4.81
C ARG A 165 -4.24 -5.65 -4.26
N ASP A 166 -5.11 -6.43 -4.90
CA ASP A 166 -5.57 -7.69 -4.34
C ASP A 166 -4.46 -8.74 -4.28
N LEU A 167 -4.47 -9.50 -3.19
CA LEU A 167 -3.72 -10.74 -3.10
C LEU A 167 -4.49 -11.83 -3.83
N ARG A 168 -3.88 -12.39 -4.88
CA ARG A 168 -4.44 -13.53 -5.61
C ARG A 168 -4.03 -14.84 -4.94
N VAL A 169 -5.03 -15.66 -4.63
CA VAL A 169 -4.90 -17.00 -4.07
C VAL A 169 -5.57 -17.98 -5.00
N GLU A 170 -4.85 -19.03 -5.41
CA GLU A 170 -5.47 -20.14 -6.14
C GLU A 170 -5.97 -21.18 -5.13
N VAL A 171 -7.27 -21.45 -5.12
CA VAL A 171 -7.88 -22.43 -4.22
C VAL A 171 -8.72 -23.41 -5.04
N SER A 172 -8.35 -24.69 -5.03
CA SER A 172 -9.06 -25.74 -5.78
C SER A 172 -9.21 -25.43 -7.29
N GLY A 173 -8.25 -24.70 -7.86
CA GLY A 173 -8.25 -24.27 -9.27
C GLY A 173 -9.18 -23.07 -9.57
N LEU A 174 -9.57 -22.29 -8.55
CA LEU A 174 -10.31 -21.04 -8.68
C LEU A 174 -9.43 -19.86 -8.28
N SER A 175 -9.56 -18.75 -9.01
CA SER A 175 -8.93 -17.47 -8.66
C SER A 175 -9.75 -16.77 -7.58
N VAL A 176 -9.15 -16.67 -6.39
CA VAL A 176 -9.72 -15.97 -5.24
C VAL A 176 -8.87 -14.73 -4.99
N VAL A 177 -9.50 -13.59 -4.76
CA VAL A 177 -8.84 -12.34 -4.43
C VAL A 177 -9.17 -11.92 -3.01
N VAL A 178 -8.15 -11.44 -2.29
CA VAL A 178 -8.30 -10.94 -0.92
C VAL A 178 -7.71 -9.55 -0.87
N ASP A 179 -8.46 -8.60 -0.33
CA ASP A 179 -7.93 -7.28 -0.06
C ASP A 179 -6.79 -7.38 1.00
N PRO A 180 -5.65 -6.68 0.83
CA PRO A 180 -4.52 -6.77 1.75
C PRO A 180 -4.86 -6.51 3.22
N ASP A 181 -5.80 -5.60 3.50
CA ASP A 181 -6.18 -5.28 4.88
C ASP A 181 -6.90 -6.47 5.52
N SER A 182 -7.61 -7.28 4.72
CA SER A 182 -8.31 -8.49 5.14
C SER A 182 -7.39 -9.71 5.29
N ALA A 183 -6.27 -9.75 4.57
CA ALA A 183 -5.41 -10.92 4.44
C ALA A 183 -4.94 -11.51 5.77
N SER A 184 -4.53 -10.67 6.72
CA SER A 184 -4.10 -11.11 8.05
C SER A 184 -5.22 -11.77 8.88
N ARG A 185 -6.48 -11.39 8.64
CA ARG A 185 -7.68 -11.93 9.32
C ARG A 185 -8.32 -13.08 8.55
N ALA A 186 -7.92 -13.29 7.30
CA ALA A 186 -8.47 -14.30 6.41
C ALA A 186 -7.74 -15.64 6.47
N ASP A 187 -6.62 -15.76 7.20
CA ASP A 187 -5.89 -17.04 7.31
C ASP A 187 -6.74 -18.12 7.99
N GLY A 188 -6.95 -19.23 7.31
CA GLY A 188 -7.78 -20.35 7.78
C GLY A 188 -9.28 -20.17 7.53
N VAL A 189 -9.73 -19.11 6.86
CA VAL A 189 -11.15 -18.94 6.53
C VAL A 189 -11.62 -20.09 5.65
N ARG A 190 -12.72 -20.71 6.08
CA ARG A 190 -13.42 -21.76 5.34
C ARG A 190 -14.65 -21.19 4.66
N ILE A 191 -14.71 -21.31 3.35
CA ILE A 191 -15.80 -20.83 2.52
C ILE A 191 -16.68 -22.00 2.11
N ASP A 192 -17.96 -21.89 2.43
CA ASP A 192 -19.00 -22.84 2.06
C ASP A 192 -20.08 -22.15 1.23
N PHE A 193 -20.88 -22.95 0.52
CA PHE A 193 -22.08 -22.47 -0.16
C PHE A 193 -23.27 -23.25 0.36
N VAL A 194 -24.17 -22.53 1.03
CA VAL A 194 -25.30 -23.14 1.73
C VAL A 194 -26.60 -22.55 1.21
N THR A 195 -27.59 -23.42 1.06
CA THR A 195 -28.96 -23.04 0.75
C THR A 195 -29.79 -23.15 2.01
N ARG A 196 -30.27 -22.02 2.54
CA ARG A 196 -31.13 -21.98 3.73
C ARG A 196 -32.43 -21.28 3.38
N ASN A 197 -33.56 -21.94 3.64
CA ASN A 197 -34.90 -21.40 3.40
C ASN A 197 -35.17 -20.91 1.96
N GLY A 198 -34.49 -21.48 0.96
CA GLY A 198 -34.65 -21.10 -0.44
C GLY A 198 -33.71 -19.98 -0.91
N GLU A 199 -32.94 -19.38 -0.01
CA GLU A 199 -31.86 -18.44 -0.35
C GLU A 199 -30.54 -19.21 -0.37
N ALA A 200 -29.88 -19.20 -1.53
CA ALA A 200 -28.56 -19.78 -1.71
C ALA A 200 -27.51 -18.66 -1.56
N GLY A 201 -26.50 -18.89 -0.74
CA GLY A 201 -25.50 -17.87 -0.45
C GLY A 201 -24.18 -18.46 -0.01
N PHE A 202 -23.14 -17.67 -0.24
CA PHE A 202 -21.81 -17.96 0.29
C PHE A 202 -21.77 -17.70 1.79
N ARG A 203 -21.07 -18.56 2.52
CA ARG A 203 -20.83 -18.42 3.95
C ARG A 203 -19.35 -18.60 4.23
N GLY A 204 -18.72 -17.58 4.78
CA GLY A 204 -17.37 -17.69 5.35
C GLY A 204 -17.44 -18.03 6.84
N ASP A 205 -16.71 -19.05 7.25
CA ASP A 205 -16.44 -19.38 8.65
C ASP A 205 -14.99 -18.96 8.94
N ASN A 206 -14.82 -17.95 9.79
CA ASN A 206 -13.51 -17.41 10.12
C ASN A 206 -13.04 -17.94 11.48
N PRO A 207 -12.01 -18.80 11.54
CA PRO A 207 -11.51 -19.34 12.81
C PRO A 207 -10.83 -18.29 13.70
N ASN A 208 -10.54 -17.10 13.16
CA ASN A 208 -9.95 -15.99 13.90
C ASN A 208 -11.00 -15.08 14.57
N ALA A 209 -12.29 -15.32 14.33
CA ALA A 209 -13.35 -14.54 14.96
C ALA A 209 -13.39 -14.79 16.49
N PRO A 210 -13.49 -13.72 17.32
CA PRO A 210 -13.46 -13.82 18.77
C PRO A 210 -14.73 -14.41 19.42
#